data_AF-A0A176YY62-F1
#
_entry.id   AF-A0A176YY62-F1
#
_cell.length_a   1.000
_cell.length_b   1.000
_cell.length_c   1.000
_cell.angle_alpha   90.00
_cell.angle_beta   90.00
_cell.angle_gamma   90.00
#
_symmetry.space_group_name_H-M   'P 1'
#
loop_
_entity.id
_entity.type
_entity.pdbx_description
1 polymer ?
#
loop_
_entity_poly.entity_id
_entity_poly.type
_entity_poly.pdbx_seq_one_letter_code
_entity_poly.pdbx_strand_id
1 'polypeptide(L)'
;MPRLSVLACFILALSAFAGSAPAHAQDYPWCVQGKGVGYPGDCSYSTRAQCLASASGPNVGCGLNPRVAYGLQRRGRDYRY
;
A
#
# COMPACT_ATOMS: atom_id res chain seq x y z
N MET A 1 42.09 6.73 -25.88
CA MET A 1 40.97 7.44 -25.24
C MET A 1 39.91 6.45 -24.70
N PRO A 2 40.19 5.59 -23.69
CA PRO A 2 39.13 4.80 -23.02
C PRO A 2 38.79 5.25 -21.59
N ARG A 3 39.58 6.18 -21.03
CA ARG A 3 39.52 6.57 -19.61
C ARG A 3 38.23 7.32 -19.23
N LEU A 4 37.66 8.07 -20.18
CA LEU A 4 36.38 8.76 -19.97
C LEU A 4 35.18 7.80 -20.03
N SER A 5 35.24 6.75 -20.85
CA SER A 5 34.14 5.79 -21.00
C SER A 5 33.93 4.94 -19.75
N VAL A 6 35.00 4.58 -19.04
CA VAL A 6 34.91 3.84 -17.77
C VAL A 6 34.28 4.70 -16.67
N LEU A 7 34.58 6.01 -16.64
CA LEU A 7 34.01 6.93 -15.66
C LEU A 7 32.50 7.12 -15.85
N ALA A 8 32.05 7.24 -17.11
CA ALA A 8 30.63 7.42 -17.41
C ALA A 8 29.76 6.22 -16.97
N CYS A 9 30.28 4.99 -17.11
CA CYS A 9 29.57 3.79 -16.66
C CYS A 9 29.43 3.72 -15.13
N PHE A 10 30.41 4.25 -14.38
CA PHE A 10 30.33 4.26 -12.91
C PHE A 10 29.21 5.16 -12.38
N ILE A 11 29.00 6.32 -13.01
CA ILE A 11 27.97 7.29 -12.58
C ILE A 11 26.56 6.71 -12.77
N LEU A 12 26.34 5.92 -13.83
CA LEU A 12 25.07 5.23 -14.09
C LEU A 12 24.79 4.07 -13.12
N ALA A 13 25.83 3.44 -12.56
CA ALA A 13 25.66 2.32 -11.62
C ALA A 13 25.19 2.78 -10.22
N LEU A 14 25.52 4.01 -9.82
CA LEU A 14 25.19 4.55 -8.50
C LEU A 14 23.69 4.86 -8.32
N SER A 15 22.93 5.11 -9.40
CA SER A 15 21.49 5.39 -9.31
C SER A 15 20.63 4.15 -9.08
N ALA A 16 21.17 2.95 -9.31
CA ALA A 16 20.47 1.69 -9.09
C ALA A 16 20.35 1.31 -7.60
N PHE A 17 21.03 2.05 -6.70
CA PHE A 17 21.04 1.82 -5.25
C PHE A 17 20.17 2.85 -4.51
N ALA A 18 19.12 3.38 -5.15
CA ALA A 18 18.06 4.09 -4.44
C ALA A 18 17.44 3.13 -3.42
N GLY A 19 17.81 3.32 -2.15
CA GLY A 19 17.57 2.35 -1.07
C GLY A 19 16.11 1.93 -0.94
N SER A 20 15.91 0.66 -0.56
CA SER A 20 14.62 0.19 -0.07
C SER A 20 14.29 0.95 1.20
N ALA A 21 13.38 1.92 1.13
CA ALA A 21 12.78 2.50 2.33
C ALA A 21 12.13 1.35 3.13
N PRO A 22 12.24 1.35 4.46
CA PRO A 22 11.50 0.38 5.26
C PRO A 22 10.03 0.47 4.87
N ALA A 23 9.42 -0.68 4.57
CA ALA A 23 7.99 -0.74 4.31
C ALA A 23 7.26 -0.32 5.59
N HIS A 24 6.86 0.95 5.66
CA HIS A 24 6.00 1.43 6.72
C HIS A 24 4.65 0.75 6.53
N ALA A 25 4.37 -0.25 7.36
CA ALA A 25 3.06 -0.89 7.43
C ALA A 25 2.07 0.10 8.06
N GLN A 26 1.58 1.02 7.24
CA GLN A 26 0.47 1.91 7.61
C GLN A 26 -0.83 1.13 7.44
N ASP A 27 -1.67 1.14 8.48
CA ASP A 27 -3.01 0.57 8.39
C ASP A 27 -3.93 1.54 7.62
N TYR A 28 -4.02 1.36 6.30
CA TYR A 28 -4.95 2.12 5.47
C TYR A 28 -6.39 1.68 5.74
N PRO A 29 -7.35 2.62 5.90
CA PRO A 29 -8.72 2.30 6.28
C PRO A 29 -9.56 1.64 5.17
N TRP A 30 -9.15 1.72 3.91
CA TRP A 30 -9.92 1.20 2.77
C TRP A 30 -9.15 0.15 1.99
N CYS A 31 -9.86 -0.92 1.62
CA CYS A 31 -9.31 -2.00 0.82
C CYS A 31 -10.16 -2.26 -0.43
N VAL A 32 -9.50 -2.53 -1.55
CA VAL A 32 -10.15 -3.11 -2.73
C VAL A 32 -10.42 -4.59 -2.44
N GLN A 33 -11.69 -4.97 -2.44
CA GLN A 33 -12.20 -6.28 -2.07
C GLN A 33 -13.14 -6.80 -3.16
N GLY A 34 -13.17 -8.11 -3.34
CA GLY A 34 -14.05 -8.70 -4.34
C GLY A 34 -13.63 -10.09 -4.75
N LYS A 35 -14.40 -10.66 -5.68
CA LYS A 35 -14.11 -12.00 -6.21
C LYS A 35 -12.77 -11.96 -6.94
N GLY A 36 -11.81 -12.78 -6.50
CA GLY A 36 -10.46 -12.87 -7.09
C GLY A 36 -9.39 -12.01 -6.43
N VAL A 37 -9.74 -11.09 -5.52
CA VAL A 37 -8.77 -10.26 -4.78
C VAL A 37 -8.40 -10.88 -3.42
N GLY A 38 -9.24 -11.78 -2.91
CA GLY A 38 -9.07 -12.40 -1.58
C GLY A 38 -9.50 -11.48 -0.43
N TYR A 39 -9.29 -11.93 0.81
CA TYR A 39 -9.59 -11.17 2.03
C TYR A 39 -8.29 -10.96 2.83
N PRO A 40 -7.99 -9.73 3.31
CA PRO A 40 -8.82 -8.52 3.29
C PRO A 40 -8.77 -7.72 1.97
N GLY A 41 -8.09 -8.23 0.95
CA GLY A 41 -7.90 -7.55 -0.34
C GLY A 41 -6.67 -6.62 -0.34
N ASP A 42 -6.66 -5.64 -1.25
CA ASP A 42 -5.58 -4.63 -1.34
C ASP A 42 -5.92 -3.40 -0.48
N CYS A 43 -5.26 -3.27 0.66
CA CYS A 43 -5.48 -2.21 1.66
C CYS A 43 -4.42 -1.11 1.56
N SER A 44 -4.40 -0.38 0.46
CA SER A 44 -3.40 0.67 0.18
C SER A 44 -4.00 2.08 0.09
N TYR A 45 -5.26 2.27 0.54
CA TYR A 45 -6.03 3.48 0.25
C TYR A 45 -6.47 4.24 1.50
N SER A 46 -6.09 5.52 1.57
CA SER A 46 -6.47 6.41 2.68
C SER A 46 -7.92 6.87 2.61
N THR A 47 -8.50 6.95 1.41
CA THR A 47 -9.88 7.39 1.21
C THR A 47 -10.68 6.39 0.37
N ARG A 48 -12.00 6.34 0.60
CA ARG A 48 -12.90 5.51 -0.20
C ARG A 48 -12.87 5.89 -1.68
N ALA A 49 -12.71 7.18 -1.99
CA ALA A 49 -12.63 7.66 -3.36
C ALA A 49 -11.38 7.13 -4.08
N GLN A 50 -10.22 7.13 -3.41
CA GLN A 50 -9.00 6.53 -3.96
C GLN A 50 -9.17 5.02 -4.21
N CYS A 51 -9.77 4.31 -3.25
CA CYS A 51 -10.07 2.89 -3.44
C CYS A 51 -10.99 2.65 -4.64
N LEU A 52 -12.07 3.44 -4.79
CA LEU A 52 -13.01 3.29 -5.89
C LEU A 52 -12.39 3.61 -7.25
N ALA A 53 -11.43 4.53 -7.30
CA ALA A 53 -10.68 4.84 -8.51
C ALA A 53 -9.79 3.66 -8.95
N SER A 54 -9.32 2.86 -8.00
CA SER A 54 -8.46 1.68 -8.28
C SER A 54 -9.22 0.37 -8.44
N ALA A 55 -10.44 0.28 -7.89
CA ALA A 55 -11.31 -0.87 -8.05
C ALA A 55 -11.67 -1.06 -9.53
N SER A 56 -11.11 -2.10 -10.15
CA SER A 56 -11.34 -2.43 -11.55
C SER A 56 -11.88 -3.86 -11.67
N GLY A 57 -12.90 -4.02 -12.51
CA GLY A 57 -13.50 -5.32 -12.81
C GLY A 57 -14.86 -5.58 -12.15
N PRO A 58 -15.63 -6.54 -12.70
CA PRO A 58 -16.93 -6.90 -12.17
C PRO A 58 -16.79 -7.62 -10.83
N ASN A 59 -17.61 -7.25 -9.84
CA ASN A 59 -17.61 -7.81 -8.47
C ASN A 59 -16.36 -7.47 -7.64
N VAL A 60 -15.66 -6.40 -8.00
CA VAL A 60 -14.61 -5.76 -7.20
C VAL A 60 -15.14 -4.40 -6.72
N GLY A 61 -14.91 -4.08 -5.46
CA GLY A 61 -15.37 -2.85 -4.82
C GLY A 61 -14.51 -2.49 -3.62
N CYS A 62 -15.02 -1.57 -2.79
CA CYS A 62 -14.28 -1.04 -1.65
C CYS A 62 -14.91 -1.43 -0.32
N GLY A 63 -14.12 -2.05 0.54
CA GLY A 63 -14.48 -2.40 1.91
C GLY A 63 -13.58 -1.72 2.95
N LEU A 64 -14.02 -1.73 4.21
CA LEU A 64 -13.20 -1.27 5.32
C LEU A 64 -12.08 -2.28 5.62
N ASN A 65 -10.91 -1.77 5.98
CA ASN A 65 -9.83 -2.60 6.47
C ASN A 65 -10.19 -3.18 7.84
N PRO A 66 -10.27 -4.52 7.99
CA PRO A 66 -10.58 -5.14 9.27
C PRO A 66 -9.56 -4.78 10.36
N ARG A 67 -8.28 -4.57 10.02
CA ARG A 67 -7.25 -4.18 11.00
C ARG A 67 -7.62 -2.87 11.71
N VAL A 68 -8.11 -1.90 10.95
CA VAL A 68 -8.59 -0.61 11.48
C VAL A 68 -9.92 -0.79 12.22
N ALA A 69 -10.86 -1.53 11.65
CA ALA A 69 -12.17 -1.76 12.25
C ALA A 69 -12.08 -2.45 13.63
N TYR A 70 -11.22 -3.47 13.77
CA TYR A 70 -10.97 -4.15 15.05
C TYR A 70 -10.33 -3.23 16.09
N GLY A 71 -9.45 -2.32 15.69
CA GLY A 71 -8.89 -1.29 16.58
C GLY A 71 -9.97 -0.38 17.16
N LEU A 72 -10.88 0.11 16.32
CA LEU A 72 -12.01 0.95 16.75
C LEU A 72 -12.95 0.21 17.71
N GLN A 73 -13.24 -1.06 17.43
CA GLN A 73 -14.12 -1.89 18.27
C GLN A 73 -13.53 -2.12 19.67
N ARG A 74 -12.22 -2.35 19.78
CA ARG A 74 -11.55 -2.47 21.10
C ARG A 74 -11.66 -1.19 21.90
N ARG A 75 -11.43 -0.04 21.25
CA ARG A 75 -11.52 1.27 21.90
C ARG A 75 -12.94 1.57 22.39
N GLY A 76 -13.97 1.25 21.59
CA GLY A 76 -15.37 1.41 21.98
C GLY A 76 -15.82 0.51 23.13
N ARG A 77 -15.19 -0.66 23.31
CA ARG A 77 -15.42 -1.55 24.45
C ARG A 77 -14.83 -0.98 25.74
N ASP A 78 -13.64 -0.40 25.67
CA ASP A 78 -12.95 0.20 26.81
C ASP A 78 -13.76 1.36 27.42
N TYR A 79 -14.37 2.22 26.59
CA TYR A 79 -15.24 3.31 27.04
C TYR A 79 -16.58 2.89 27.67
N ARG A 80 -16.88 1.58 27.69
CA ARG A 80 -18.17 1.06 28.19
C ARG A 80 -18.08 0.47 29.60
N TYR A 81 -16.90 0.52 30.22
CA TYR A 81 -16.62 0.11 31.60
C TYR A 81 -16.19 1.33 32.41
#